data_AF-A0A2E8HLJ7-F1
#
_entry.id   AF-A0A2E8HLJ7-F1
#
_cell.length_a   1.000
_cell.length_b   1.000
_cell.length_c   1.000
_cell.angle_alpha   90.00
_cell.angle_beta   90.00
_cell.angle_gamma   90.00
#
_symmetry.space_group_name_H-M   'P 1'
#
loop_
_entity.id
_entity.type
_entity.pdbx_description
1 polymer ?
#
loop_
_entity_poly.entity_id
_entity_poly.type
_entity_poly.pdbx_seq_one_letter_code
_entity_poly.pdbx_strand_id
1 'polypeptide(L)'
;MSNDDRFMYFAIRTTDDILVVDDHRDPSAGSYQPPPAAACQASWDTTGGEFAIEVRINFAVMGAGVGPGSRVGFTVGAHDGGGGRDAALHWKGPSPSCWQNESDWGDVLLSKRPK
;
A
#
# COMPACT_ATOMS: atom_id res chain seq x y z
N MET A 1 -9.72 3.37 -3.03
CA MET A 1 -9.41 1.97 -3.40
C MET A 1 -10.41 1.51 -4.45
N SER A 2 -9.97 0.70 -5.42
CA SER A 2 -10.79 0.09 -6.48
C SER A 2 -10.21 -1.27 -6.89
N ASN A 3 -10.92 -2.04 -7.73
CA ASN A 3 -10.42 -3.30 -8.26
C ASN A 3 -11.00 -3.61 -9.66
N ASP A 4 -10.26 -4.43 -10.42
CA ASP A 4 -10.69 -5.05 -11.68
C ASP A 4 -10.65 -6.60 -11.58
N ASP A 5 -10.63 -7.32 -12.71
CA ASP A 5 -10.63 -8.78 -12.74
C ASP A 5 -9.32 -9.42 -12.26
N ARG A 6 -8.22 -8.66 -12.24
CA ARG A 6 -6.86 -9.18 -11.94
C ARG A 6 -6.17 -8.44 -10.82
N PHE A 7 -6.57 -7.21 -10.55
CA PHE A 7 -5.84 -6.32 -9.67
C PHE A 7 -6.72 -5.61 -8.66
N MET A 8 -6.14 -5.41 -7.49
CA MET A 8 -6.53 -4.40 -6.52
C MET A 8 -5.68 -3.15 -6.71
N TYR A 9 -6.33 -1.99 -6.62
CA TYR A 9 -5.71 -0.68 -6.70
C TYR A 9 -5.98 0.11 -5.43
N PHE A 10 -4.94 0.66 -4.83
CA PHE A 10 -5.10 1.65 -3.77
C PHE A 10 -4.09 2.78 -3.94
N ALA A 11 -4.45 3.93 -3.41
CA ALA A 11 -3.60 5.10 -3.38
C ALA A 11 -3.53 5.59 -1.93
N ILE A 12 -2.35 6.05 -1.53
CA ILE A 12 -2.12 6.71 -0.25
C ILE A 12 -1.61 8.10 -0.57
N ARG A 13 -2.18 9.10 0.11
CA ARG A 13 -1.60 10.44 0.20
C ARG A 13 -1.19 10.65 1.65
N THR A 14 0.08 10.90 1.89
CA THR A 14 0.58 11.29 3.21
C THR A 14 1.05 12.74 3.15
N THR A 15 0.87 13.43 4.28
CA THR A 15 1.39 14.76 4.50
C THR A 15 2.36 14.66 5.64
N ASP A 16 3.55 15.19 5.44
CA ASP A 16 4.62 15.25 6.44
C ASP A 16 5.38 16.55 6.20
N ASP A 17 5.78 17.24 7.27
CA ASP A 17 6.56 18.47 7.15
C ASP A 17 8.04 18.18 6.84
N ILE A 18 8.51 16.95 7.07
CA ILE A 18 9.87 16.53 6.78
C ILE A 18 9.86 15.20 6.02
N LEU A 19 10.51 15.18 4.85
CA LEU A 19 10.80 13.93 4.16
C LEU A 19 12.22 13.48 4.49
N VAL A 20 12.35 12.37 5.20
CA VAL A 20 13.63 11.67 5.36
C VAL A 20 13.68 10.49 4.39
N VAL A 21 14.38 10.67 3.27
CA VAL A 21 14.74 9.57 2.39
C VAL A 21 16.12 9.08 2.80
N ASP A 22 16.20 8.17 3.75
CA ASP A 22 17.40 7.35 3.92
C ASP A 22 17.18 6.06 3.14
N ASP A 23 17.58 6.05 1.87
CA ASP A 23 17.67 4.78 1.17
C ASP A 23 18.84 4.81 0.21
N HIS A 24 19.70 3.81 0.35
CA HIS A 24 20.59 3.32 -0.69
C HIS A 24 19.81 2.77 -1.91
N ARG A 25 18.65 3.36 -2.27
CA ARG A 25 17.83 2.95 -3.39
C ARG A 25 17.67 4.08 -4.40
N ASP A 26 17.82 3.62 -5.63
CA ASP A 26 17.70 4.32 -6.90
C ASP A 26 16.57 5.37 -6.91
N PRO A 27 16.80 6.62 -7.35
CA PRO A 27 15.78 7.66 -7.46
C PRO A 27 14.63 7.32 -8.43
N SER A 28 14.61 6.13 -9.03
CA SER A 28 13.48 5.56 -9.77
C SER A 28 12.59 4.67 -8.88
N ALA A 29 11.90 5.24 -7.88
CA ALA A 29 10.96 4.51 -7.01
C ALA A 29 9.61 4.17 -7.70
N GLY A 30 9.69 3.58 -8.90
CA GLY A 30 8.58 3.04 -9.65
C GLY A 30 9.05 1.88 -10.51
N SER A 31 8.94 0.65 -10.01
CA SER A 31 9.19 -0.55 -10.82
C SER A 31 7.90 -1.35 -10.95
N TYR A 32 7.31 -1.34 -12.15
CA TYR A 32 6.25 -2.28 -12.51
C TYR A 32 6.88 -3.64 -12.78
N GLN A 33 7.07 -4.45 -11.73
CA GLN A 33 7.52 -5.84 -11.86
C GLN A 33 6.51 -6.63 -12.72
N PRO A 34 6.97 -7.58 -13.57
CA PRO A 34 6.06 -8.42 -14.35
C PRO A 34 5.20 -9.29 -13.42
N PRO A 35 3.90 -9.48 -13.71
CA PRO A 35 3.04 -10.33 -12.91
C PRO A 35 3.56 -11.79 -12.79
N PRO A 36 3.29 -12.47 -11.65
CA PRO A 36 2.54 -11.99 -10.50
C PRO A 36 3.43 -11.19 -9.52
N ALA A 37 3.22 -9.88 -9.44
CA ALA A 37 3.92 -9.01 -8.50
C ALA A 37 3.05 -7.79 -8.17
N ALA A 38 3.26 -7.23 -6.98
CA ALA A 38 2.83 -5.88 -6.68
C ALA A 38 3.68 -4.90 -7.49
N ALA A 39 3.06 -3.84 -7.99
CA ALA A 39 3.73 -2.73 -8.62
C ALA A 39 3.30 -1.44 -7.91
N CYS A 40 4.26 -0.56 -7.64
CA CYS A 40 4.01 0.76 -7.08
C CYS A 40 4.57 1.83 -8.00
N GLN A 41 3.90 2.98 -8.00
CA GLN A 41 4.38 4.23 -8.54
C GLN A 41 4.24 5.28 -7.45
N ALA A 42 5.34 5.90 -7.07
CA ALA A 42 5.37 6.93 -6.06
C ALA A 42 5.89 8.23 -6.68
N SER A 43 5.05 9.26 -6.71
CA SER A 43 5.45 10.61 -7.13
C SER A 43 5.46 11.52 -5.90
N TRP A 44 6.59 12.16 -5.63
CA TRP A 44 6.71 13.16 -4.56
C TRP A 44 6.53 14.57 -5.14
N ASP A 45 5.63 15.35 -4.55
CA ASP A 45 5.52 16.78 -4.84
C ASP A 45 6.29 17.57 -3.78
N THR A 46 7.48 18.02 -4.17
CA THR A 46 8.37 18.84 -3.33
C THR A 46 7.80 20.22 -2.99
N THR A 47 6.74 20.66 -3.68
CA THR A 47 6.17 22.01 -3.50
C THR A 47 5.06 22.01 -2.45
N GLY A 48 4.34 20.90 -2.31
CA GLY A 48 3.19 20.76 -1.40
C GLY A 48 3.49 20.09 -0.07
N GLY A 49 4.66 19.45 0.11
CA GLY A 49 4.94 18.63 1.30
C GLY A 49 4.12 17.33 1.33
N GLU A 50 3.85 16.77 0.15
CA GLU A 50 2.94 15.64 0.00
C GLU A 50 3.56 14.48 -0.78
N PHE A 51 3.35 13.28 -0.25
CA PHE A 51 3.70 12.04 -0.92
C PHE A 51 2.45 11.36 -1.42
N ALA A 52 2.41 11.04 -2.71
CA ALA A 52 1.37 10.22 -3.30
C ALA A 52 1.97 8.91 -3.82
N ILE A 53 1.44 7.80 -3.32
CA ILE A 53 1.77 6.45 -3.81
C ILE A 53 0.51 5.85 -4.41
N GLU A 54 0.63 5.35 -5.64
CA GLU A 54 -0.34 4.47 -6.26
C GLU A 54 0.22 3.05 -6.33
N VAL A 55 -0.59 2.07 -5.94
CA VAL A 55 -0.17 0.67 -5.89
C VAL A 55 -1.20 -0.19 -6.62
N ARG A 56 -0.69 -1.12 -7.42
CA ARG A 56 -1.43 -2.19 -8.08
C ARG A 56 -0.94 -3.54 -7.59
N ILE A 57 -1.82 -4.34 -7.00
CA ILE A 57 -1.52 -5.69 -6.52
C ILE A 57 -2.28 -6.71 -7.38
N ASN A 58 -1.56 -7.65 -8.01
CA ASN A 58 -2.20 -8.76 -8.72
C ASN A 58 -2.79 -9.76 -7.71
N PHE A 59 -4.05 -10.15 -7.88
CA PHE A 59 -4.69 -11.08 -6.94
C PHE A 59 -3.98 -12.42 -6.77
N ALA A 60 -3.25 -12.88 -7.79
CA ALA A 60 -2.50 -14.13 -7.74
C ALA A 60 -1.48 -14.18 -6.59
N VAL A 61 -1.01 -13.03 -6.09
CA VAL A 61 -0.11 -13.00 -4.91
C VAL A 61 -0.81 -13.41 -3.62
N MET A 62 -2.14 -13.28 -3.56
CA MET A 62 -2.97 -13.67 -2.42
C MET A 62 -3.54 -15.09 -2.56
N GLY A 63 -3.32 -15.74 -3.71
CA GLY A 63 -3.78 -17.10 -4.01
C GLY A 63 -4.81 -17.18 -5.15
N ALA A 64 -4.89 -18.35 -5.79
CA ALA A 64 -5.67 -18.58 -7.02
C ALA A 64 -7.20 -18.37 -6.88
N GLY A 65 -7.74 -18.32 -5.66
CA GLY A 65 -9.16 -18.11 -5.38
C GLY A 65 -9.55 -16.66 -5.06
N VAL A 66 -8.60 -15.72 -5.11
CA VAL A 66 -8.85 -14.31 -4.76
C VAL A 66 -9.22 -13.52 -6.02
N GLY A 67 -10.30 -12.74 -5.95
CA GLY A 67 -10.76 -11.89 -7.04
C GLY A 67 -12.00 -11.06 -6.69
N PRO A 68 -12.68 -10.48 -7.70
CA PRO A 68 -13.91 -9.72 -7.48
C PRO A 68 -14.96 -10.50 -6.69
N GLY A 69 -15.48 -9.88 -5.62
CA GLY A 69 -16.43 -10.48 -4.69
C GLY A 69 -15.80 -11.20 -3.50
N SER A 70 -14.48 -11.40 -3.48
CA SER A 70 -13.78 -11.93 -2.31
C SER A 70 -13.70 -10.89 -1.18
N ARG A 71 -13.58 -11.38 0.06
CA ARG A 71 -13.15 -10.60 1.21
C ARG A 71 -11.68 -10.91 1.47
N VAL A 72 -10.87 -9.87 1.63
CA VAL A 72 -9.43 -10.00 1.92
C VAL A 72 -9.08 -9.22 3.17
N GLY A 73 -8.15 -9.75 3.97
CA GLY A 73 -7.49 -8.98 5.02
C GLY A 73 -6.59 -7.94 4.39
N PHE A 74 -6.66 -6.69 4.86
CA PHE A 74 -5.88 -5.57 4.35
C PHE A 74 -5.53 -4.59 5.47
N THR A 75 -4.31 -4.07 5.38
CA THR A 75 -3.87 -2.92 6.16
C THR A 75 -2.97 -2.05 5.28
N VAL A 76 -2.82 -0.80 5.68
CA VAL A 76 -1.89 0.15 5.08
C VAL A 76 -1.33 1.02 6.18
N GLY A 77 -0.02 1.30 6.13
CA GLY A 77 0.68 2.07 7.14
C GLY A 77 1.49 3.23 6.56
N ALA A 78 1.56 4.32 7.31
CA ALA A 78 2.49 5.42 7.10
C ALA A 78 3.47 5.45 8.29
N HIS A 79 4.75 5.49 7.99
CA HIS A 79 5.82 5.55 8.99
C HIS A 79 6.53 6.89 8.88
N ASP A 80 6.80 7.49 10.02
CA ASP A 80 7.60 8.71 10.16
C ASP A 80 8.91 8.36 10.91
N GLY A 81 10.00 9.02 10.53
CA GLY A 81 11.31 8.77 11.10
C GLY A 81 12.43 9.66 10.57
N GLY A 82 13.41 9.96 11.42
CA GLY A 82 14.62 10.73 11.08
C GLY A 82 15.96 10.07 11.47
N GLY A 83 16.10 8.76 11.22
CA GLY A 83 17.24 7.93 11.68
C GLY A 83 16.83 6.67 12.45
N GLY A 84 15.52 6.49 12.61
CA GLY A 84 14.79 5.36 13.18
C GLY A 84 13.30 5.59 12.94
N ARG A 85 12.42 4.65 13.30
CA ARG A 85 10.97 4.86 13.19
C ARG A 85 10.44 5.54 14.45
N ASP A 86 9.99 6.78 14.33
CA ASP A 86 9.48 7.60 15.43
C ASP A 86 7.98 7.38 15.65
N ALA A 87 7.22 7.25 14.56
CA ALA A 87 5.80 6.96 14.60
C ALA A 87 5.36 6.01 13.49
N ALA A 88 4.23 5.34 13.71
CA ALA A 88 3.57 4.53 12.70
C ALA A 88 2.06 4.63 12.86
N LEU A 89 1.37 5.03 11.79
CA LEU A 89 -0.07 5.04 11.71
C LEU A 89 -0.53 3.94 10.76
N HIS A 90 -1.49 3.13 11.17
CA HIS A 90 -2.05 2.05 10.36
C HIS A 90 -3.57 2.15 10.24
N TRP A 91 -4.11 1.74 9.10
CA TRP A 91 -5.53 1.49 8.98
C TRP A 91 -5.89 0.16 9.65
N LYS A 92 -6.72 0.23 10.69
CA LYS A 92 -7.26 -0.93 11.44
C LYS A 92 -6.25 -1.84 12.14
N GLY A 93 -4.94 -1.63 12.00
CA GLY A 93 -3.88 -2.29 12.79
C GLY A 93 -3.61 -1.57 14.13
N PRO A 94 -4.06 -2.10 15.30
CA PRO A 94 -3.86 -1.47 16.61
C PRO A 94 -2.41 -1.46 17.10
N SER A 95 -1.54 -2.30 16.54
CA SER A 95 -0.15 -2.44 16.95
C SER A 95 0.79 -1.73 15.98
N PRO A 96 1.87 -1.08 16.46
CA PRO A 96 2.95 -0.58 15.59
C PRO A 96 3.72 -1.71 14.87
N SER A 97 3.46 -2.96 15.24
CA SER A 97 3.99 -4.17 14.60
C SER A 97 2.88 -5.03 13.96
N CYS A 98 1.73 -4.44 13.59
CA CYS A 98 0.63 -5.20 12.97
C CYS A 98 1.03 -5.87 11.64
N TRP A 99 2.15 -5.49 11.03
CA TRP A 99 2.74 -6.19 9.88
C TRP A 99 3.19 -7.63 10.19
N GLN A 100 3.34 -8.01 11.46
CA GLN A 100 3.67 -9.38 11.90
C GLN A 100 2.45 -10.21 12.29
N ASN A 101 1.25 -9.60 12.34
CA ASN A 101 0.05 -10.27 12.81
C ASN A 101 -1.14 -9.89 11.94
N GLU A 102 -1.46 -10.74 10.97
CA GLU A 102 -2.56 -10.49 10.03
C GLU A 102 -3.94 -10.57 10.68
N SER A 103 -4.08 -11.12 11.90
CA SER A 103 -5.35 -11.12 12.63
C SER A 103 -5.84 -9.72 12.99
N ASP A 104 -4.91 -8.76 13.01
CA ASP A 104 -5.12 -7.37 13.37
C ASP A 104 -5.52 -6.51 12.17
N TRP A 105 -5.61 -7.09 10.97
CA TRP A 105 -5.92 -6.36 9.75
C TRP A 105 -7.42 -6.14 9.59
N GLY A 106 -7.77 -5.07 8.86
CA GLY A 106 -9.16 -4.83 8.48
C GLY A 106 -9.61 -5.73 7.35
N ASP A 107 -10.93 -5.84 7.17
CA ASP A 107 -11.50 -6.50 6.00
C ASP A 107 -11.75 -5.50 4.88
N VAL A 108 -11.36 -5.85 3.65
CA VAL A 108 -11.85 -5.19 2.45
C VAL A 108 -12.65 -6.15 1.58
N LEU A 109 -13.83 -5.68 1.17
CA LEU A 109 -14.66 -6.35 0.17
C LEU A 109 -14.24 -5.87 -1.22
N LEU A 110 -13.77 -6.79 -2.04
CA LEU A 110 -13.49 -6.53 -3.45
C LEU A 110 -14.82 -6.45 -4.19
N SER A 111 -15.12 -5.32 -4.80
CA SER A 111 -16.41 -5.11 -5.44
C SER A 111 -16.58 -6.09 -6.59
N LYS A 112 -17.79 -6.65 -6.71
CA LYS A 112 -18.18 -7.37 -7.92
C LYS A 112 -18.31 -6.36 -9.05
N ARG A 113 -17.97 -6.79 -10.27
CA ARG A 113 -18.25 -5.98 -11.45
C ARG A 113 -19.77 -5.70 -11.51
N PRO A 114 -20.20 -4.45 -11.78
CA PRO A 114 -21.57 -4.22 -12.22
C PRO A 114 -21.83 -5.13 -13.44
N LYS A 115 -22.98 -5.79 -13.44
CA LYS A 115 -23.43 -6.58 -14.59
C LYS A 115 -23.69 -5.67 -15.79
#